data_AF-A0A964LCT1-F1
#
_entry.id   AF-A0A964LCT1-F1
#
_cell.length_a   1.000
_cell.length_b   1.000
_cell.length_c   1.000
_cell.angle_alpha   90.00
_cell.angle_beta   90.00
_cell.angle_gamma   90.00
#
_symmetry.space_group_name_H-M   'P 1'
#
loop_
_entity.id
_entity.type
_entity.pdbx_description
1 polymer ?
#
loop_
_entity_poly.entity_id
_entity_poly.type
_entity_poly.pdbx_seq_one_letter_code
_entity_poly.pdbx_strand_id
1 'polypeptide(L)'
;GPVWYGGENHEDDLLAACYRNSLQLAVAHDLKTIAFPSISTSAYSFPIDRAARIAVREVRVFLATNPSIEKVLLVCFGKESRRVHSEVLAQ
;
A
#
# COMPACT_ATOMS: atom_id res chain seq x y z
N GLY A 1 -8.67 4.99 3.59
CA GLY A 1 -7.36 5.66 3.58
C GLY A 1 -7.53 7.13 3.93
N PRO A 2 -6.45 7.85 4.25
CA PRO A 2 -6.49 9.28 4.55
C PRO A 2 -6.83 10.11 3.30
N VAL A 3 -7.47 11.25 3.50
CA VAL A 3 -7.58 12.34 2.50
C VAL A 3 -6.31 13.17 2.57
N TRP A 4 -5.74 13.53 1.42
CA TRP A 4 -4.53 14.34 1.35
C TRP A 4 -4.81 15.82 1.60
N TYR A 5 -4.13 16.41 2.59
CA TYR A 5 -4.22 17.84 2.92
C TYR A 5 -2.88 18.57 2.87
N GLY A 6 -1.87 17.98 2.22
CA GLY A 6 -0.54 18.59 2.05
C GLY A 6 0.59 17.86 2.79
N GLY A 7 0.29 16.83 3.59
CA GLY A 7 1.30 15.96 4.20
C GLY A 7 1.74 16.36 5.60
N GLU A 8 1.10 17.36 6.20
CA GLU A 8 1.37 17.85 7.56
C GLU A 8 0.37 17.31 8.60
N ASN A 9 -0.60 16.50 8.18
CA ASN A 9 -1.65 15.93 9.04
C ASN A 9 -1.48 14.41 9.22
N HIS A 10 -0.23 13.94 9.28
CA HIS A 10 0.13 12.53 9.46
C HIS A 10 -0.42 11.60 8.36
N GLU A 11 -0.71 12.11 7.16
CA GLU A 11 -1.34 11.32 6.10
C GLU A 11 -0.48 10.12 5.69
N ASP A 12 0.85 10.26 5.73
CA ASP A 12 1.77 9.15 5.46
C ASP A 12 1.61 8.01 6.47
N ASP A 13 1.56 8.32 7.76
CA ASP A 13 1.42 7.34 8.83
C ASP A 13 0.04 6.67 8.78
N LEU A 14 -0.99 7.44 8.47
CA LEU A 14 -2.36 6.94 8.30
C LEU A 14 -2.46 6.02 7.08
N LEU A 15 -1.82 6.36 5.96
CA LEU A 15 -1.79 5.49 4.79
C LEU A 15 -0.99 4.22 5.09
N ALA A 16 0.15 4.33 5.77
CA ALA A 16 0.94 3.19 6.19
C ALA A 16 0.15 2.25 7.13
N ALA A 17 -0.60 2.82 8.07
CA ALA A 17 -1.50 2.07 8.96
C ALA A 17 -2.60 1.33 8.19
N CYS A 18 -3.13 1.88 7.09
CA CYS A 18 -4.09 1.17 6.25
C CYS A 18 -3.52 -0.15 5.73
N TYR A 19 -2.27 -0.16 5.26
CA TYR A 19 -1.62 -1.39 4.79
C TYR A 19 -1.35 -2.37 5.93
N ARG A 20 -0.73 -1.91 7.03
CA ARG A 20 -0.40 -2.77 8.18
C ARG A 20 -1.65 -3.43 8.78
N ASN A 21 -2.70 -2.66 9.03
CA ASN A 21 -3.92 -3.18 9.66
C ASN A 21 -4.63 -4.18 8.74
N SER A 22 -4.65 -3.91 7.43
CA SER A 22 -5.27 -4.84 6.45
C SER A 22 -4.49 -6.15 6.34
N LEU A 23 -3.16 -6.09 6.36
CA LEU A 23 -2.29 -7.27 6.36
C LEU A 23 -2.40 -8.08 7.65
N GLN A 24 -2.45 -7.41 8.80
CA GLN A 24 -2.70 -8.06 10.10
C GLN A 24 -4.04 -8.77 10.12
N LEU A 25 -5.08 -8.15 9.57
CA LEU A 25 -6.39 -8.76 9.46
C LEU A 25 -6.36 -10.00 8.55
N ALA A 26 -5.64 -9.94 7.43
CA ALA A 26 -5.45 -11.10 6.56
C ALA A 26 -4.80 -12.28 7.29
N VAL A 27 -3.76 -12.01 8.09
CA VAL A 27 -3.13 -13.04 8.94
C VAL A 27 -4.11 -13.61 9.97
N ALA A 28 -4.87 -12.75 10.65
CA ALA A 28 -5.84 -13.17 11.66
C ALA A 28 -6.98 -14.06 11.11
N HIS A 29 -7.21 -14.01 9.80
CA HIS A 29 -8.21 -14.83 9.10
C HIS A 29 -7.58 -15.94 8.24
N ASP A 30 -6.31 -16.29 8.45
CA ASP A 30 -5.59 -17.32 7.72
C ASP A 30 -5.62 -17.14 6.18
N LEU A 31 -5.71 -15.90 5.72
CA LEU A 31 -5.66 -15.58 4.31
C LEU A 31 -4.22 -15.64 3.84
N LYS A 32 -4.00 -16.23 2.67
CA LYS A 32 -2.66 -16.37 2.06
C LYS A 32 -2.37 -15.32 1.00
N THR A 33 -3.42 -14.73 0.42
CA THR A 33 -3.29 -13.79 -0.68
C THR A 33 -4.18 -12.57 -0.46
N ILE A 34 -3.66 -11.39 -0.83
CA ILE A 34 -4.38 -10.13 -0.71
C ILE A 34 -4.05 -9.20 -1.88
N ALA A 35 -5.06 -8.49 -2.37
CA ALA A 35 -4.91 -7.49 -3.42
C ALA A 35 -5.26 -6.11 -2.87
N PHE A 36 -4.35 -5.14 -3.05
CA PHE A 36 -4.57 -3.75 -2.69
C PHE A 36 -4.74 -2.90 -3.94
N PRO A 37 -5.76 -2.02 -4.00
CA PRO A 37 -5.75 -0.93 -4.95
C PRO A 37 -4.69 0.12 -4.54
N SER A 38 -4.46 1.12 -5.41
CA SER A 38 -3.71 2.31 -5.05
C SER A 38 -4.52 3.18 -4.05
N ILE A 39 -4.39 2.88 -2.75
CA ILE A 39 -5.21 3.48 -1.68
C ILE A 39 -4.99 4.99 -1.64
N SER A 40 -6.08 5.74 -1.56
CA SER A 40 -6.12 7.20 -1.44
C SER A 40 -5.64 8.02 -2.65
N THR A 41 -5.22 7.42 -3.77
CA THR A 41 -4.64 8.18 -4.91
C THR A 41 -5.65 8.67 -5.94
N SER A 42 -6.94 8.38 -5.78
CA SER A 42 -8.01 8.86 -6.68
C SER A 42 -8.79 10.00 -6.02
N ALA A 43 -10.02 9.77 -5.55
CA ALA A 43 -10.86 10.78 -4.91
C ALA A 43 -10.24 11.49 -3.70
N TYR A 44 -9.21 10.90 -3.08
CA TYR A 44 -8.52 11.44 -1.89
C TYR A 44 -7.20 12.12 -2.23
N SER A 45 -6.85 12.22 -3.52
CA SER A 45 -5.78 13.03 -4.10
C SER A 45 -4.39 12.84 -3.49
N PHE A 46 -4.12 11.71 -2.85
CA PHE A 46 -2.80 11.39 -2.31
C PHE A 46 -1.77 11.28 -3.45
N PRO A 47 -0.61 11.97 -3.40
CA PRO A 47 0.40 11.89 -4.43
C PRO A 47 0.83 10.45 -4.71
N ILE A 48 0.67 10.02 -5.96
CA ILE A 48 0.78 8.61 -6.34
C ILE A 48 2.18 8.04 -6.11
N ASP A 49 3.23 8.83 -6.31
CA ASP A 49 4.61 8.44 -6.07
C ASP A 49 4.88 8.22 -4.58
N ARG A 50 4.33 9.08 -3.72
CA ARG A 50 4.44 8.97 -2.26
C ARG A 50 3.63 7.79 -1.74
N ALA A 51 2.39 7.64 -2.21
CA ALA A 51 1.53 6.51 -1.86
C ALA A 51 2.13 5.16 -2.27
N ALA A 52 2.69 5.06 -3.49
CA ALA A 52 3.33 3.83 -3.97
C ALA A 52 4.55 3.45 -3.12
N ARG A 53 5.39 4.43 -2.73
CA ARG A 53 6.53 4.18 -1.82
C ARG A 53 6.07 3.65 -0.47
N ILE A 54 5.02 4.22 0.10
CA ILE A 54 4.42 3.74 1.37
C ILE A 54 3.89 2.32 1.19
N ALA A 55 3.08 2.07 0.15
CA ALA A 55 2.50 0.75 -0.12
C ALA A 55 3.57 -0.34 -0.24
N VAL A 56 4.59 -0.12 -1.08
CA VAL A 56 5.66 -1.10 -1.30
C VAL A 56 6.49 -1.30 -0.03
N ARG A 57 6.83 -0.23 0.69
CA ARG A 57 7.59 -0.33 1.94
C ARG A 57 6.86 -1.16 2.98
N GLU A 58 5.61 -0.83 3.29
CA GLU A 58 4.85 -1.53 4.33
C GLU A 58 4.62 -3.00 3.96
N VAL A 59 4.32 -3.29 2.68
CA VAL A 59 4.17 -4.68 2.22
C VAL A 59 5.47 -5.47 2.35
N ARG A 60 6.62 -4.91 1.91
CA ARG A 60 7.92 -5.60 2.02
C ARG A 60 8.30 -5.87 3.47
N VAL A 61 8.16 -4.86 4.33
CA VAL A 61 8.46 -4.99 5.76
C VAL A 61 7.57 -6.05 6.41
N PHE A 62 6.27 -6.03 6.11
CA PHE A 62 5.34 -7.00 6.68
C PHE A 62 5.63 -8.44 6.25
N LEU A 63 5.89 -8.66 4.95
CA LEU A 63 6.18 -9.99 4.40
C LEU A 63 7.52 -10.56 4.91
N ALA A 64 8.49 -9.71 5.27
CA ALA A 64 9.75 -10.16 5.85
C ALA A 64 9.57 -10.86 7.21
N THR A 65 8.51 -10.57 7.95
CA THR A 65 8.26 -11.12 9.28
C THR A 65 7.02 -12.01 9.38
N ASN A 66 6.19 -12.09 8.33
CA ASN A 66 4.92 -12.83 8.34
C ASN A 66 4.81 -13.76 7.12
N PRO A 67 5.37 -14.99 7.19
CA PRO A 67 5.40 -15.92 6.05
C PRO A 67 4.03 -16.55 5.72
N SER A 68 2.99 -16.33 6.53
CA SER A 68 1.64 -16.85 6.27
C SER A 68 0.97 -16.19 5.04
N ILE A 69 1.34 -14.96 4.71
CA ILE A 69 0.92 -14.30 3.48
C ILE A 69 1.90 -14.69 2.37
N GLU A 70 1.44 -15.50 1.43
CA GLU A 70 2.24 -16.02 0.32
C GLU A 70 2.31 -15.03 -0.86
N LYS A 71 1.31 -14.14 -1.02
CA LYS A 71 1.26 -13.22 -2.16
C LYS A 71 0.49 -11.93 -1.85
N VAL A 72 1.08 -10.80 -2.23
CA VAL A 72 0.41 -9.49 -2.24
C VAL A 72 0.40 -8.94 -3.67
N LEU A 73 -0.76 -8.49 -4.13
CA LEU A 73 -0.95 -7.87 -5.44
C LEU A 73 -1.19 -6.36 -5.27
N LEU A 74 -0.34 -5.51 -5.85
CA LEU A 74 -0.57 -4.07 -5.94
C LEU A 74 -1.28 -3.76 -7.26
N VAL A 75 -2.60 -3.65 -7.21
CA VAL A 75 -3.48 -3.51 -8.38
C VAL A 75 -3.51 -2.05 -8.83
N CYS A 76 -2.86 -1.80 -9.96
CA CYS A 76 -2.72 -0.48 -10.56
C CYS A 76 -3.81 -0.24 -11.62
N PHE A 77 -4.66 0.77 -11.40
CA PHE A 77 -5.59 1.23 -12.43
C PHE A 77 -4.90 2.29 -13.31
N GLY A 78 -4.73 2.00 -14.60
CA GLY A 78 -4.10 2.90 -15.57
C GLY A 78 -2.58 2.78 -15.68
N LYS A 79 -2.03 3.35 -16.76
CA LYS A 79 -0.60 3.24 -17.11
C LYS A 79 0.31 3.96 -16.10
N GLU A 80 -0.12 5.11 -15.60
CA GLU A 80 0.66 5.91 -14.66
C GLU A 80 0.87 5.19 -13.33
N SER A 81 -0.22 4.69 -12.71
CA SER A 81 -0.13 3.90 -11.48
C SER A 81 0.80 2.71 -11.65
N ARG A 82 0.68 1.99 -12.78
CA ARG A 82 1.54 0.84 -13.07
C ARG A 82 3.00 1.24 -13.20
N ARG A 83 3.30 2.32 -13.93
CA ARG A 83 4.67 2.84 -14.10
C ARG A 83 5.30 3.15 -12.75
N VAL A 84 4.63 3.97 -11.94
CA VAL A 84 5.14 4.41 -10.63
C VAL A 84 5.37 3.22 -9.70
N HIS A 85 4.42 2.29 -9.60
CA HIS A 85 4.59 1.11 -8.75
C HIS A 85 5.73 0.19 -9.24
N SER A 86 5.90 0.06 -10.56
CA SER A 86 6.98 -0.76 -11.12
C SER A 86 8.36 -0.15 -10.83
N GLU A 87 8.48 1.17 -10.91
CA GLU A 87 9.72 1.90 -10.56
C GLU A 87 10.08 1.75 -9.08
N VAL A 88 9.08 1.86 -8.18
CA VAL A 88 9.31 1.69 -6.73
C VAL A 88 9.63 0.22 -6.38
N LEU A 89 8.99 -0.76 -7.04
CA LEU A 89 9.25 -2.18 -6.78
C LEU A 89 10.64 -2.65 -7.23
N ALA A 90 11.24 -1.96 -8.20
CA ALA A 90 12.58 -2.29 -8.71
C ALA A 90 13.72 -1.79 -7.81
N GLN A 91 13.41 -1.03 -6.76
CA GLN A 91 14.36 -0.53 -5.74
C GLN A 91 14.48 -1.52 -4.58
#